data_AF-A0A972S135-F1
#
_entry.id   AF-A0A972S135-F1
#
_cell.length_a   1.000
_cell.length_b   1.000
_cell.length_c   1.000
_cell.angle_alpha   90.00
_cell.angle_beta   90.00
_cell.angle_gamma   90.00
#
_symmetry.space_group_name_H-M   'P 1'
#
loop_
_entity.id
_entity.type
_entity.pdbx_description
1 polymer ?
#
loop_
_entity_poly.entity_id
_entity_poly.type
_entity_poly.pdbx_seq_one_letter_code
_entity_poly.pdbx_strand_id
1 'polypeptide(L)'
;MRSHTYAGHRPTPLLYELIDRDLWRLKGMEIIEPYIGYSTRYKSLTVSLFDKDRIMAICIRKAQDKEGNPIKWKTYGFKRFIPYRIFDPNDPTIFVGYGIGEFLLFELLELNYMVIQSDSIAHSLQANPYTPKIKDRYIFCLLDNDSSCRATLEPIKEHFKECEVYGMEFENMLDKELPKGYDFRDFCNDVARQPEPTSISHGPMPSRMRSWNTWQTKSKSSWEGNNGRKTERCII
;
A
#
# COMPACT_ATOMS: atom_id res chain seq x y z
N MET A 1 -22.82 20.50 13.97
CA MET A 1 -21.64 19.75 14.43
C MET A 1 -20.43 20.66 14.32
N ARG A 2 -19.73 20.93 15.42
CA ARG A 2 -18.59 21.87 15.44
C ARG A 2 -17.34 21.17 14.92
N SER A 3 -16.84 21.61 13.77
CA SER A 3 -15.51 21.27 13.28
C SER A 3 -14.47 21.78 14.26
N HIS A 4 -13.84 20.86 14.99
CA HIS A 4 -12.66 21.18 15.77
C HIS A 4 -11.47 21.22 14.81
N THR A 5 -11.20 22.39 14.25
CA THR A 5 -9.95 22.66 13.54
C THR A 5 -8.80 22.64 14.55
N TYR A 6 -8.14 21.49 14.68
CA TYR A 6 -6.86 21.36 15.39
C TYR A 6 -5.80 22.15 14.62
N ALA A 7 -5.57 23.40 15.03
CA ALA A 7 -4.39 24.17 14.67
C ALA A 7 -3.19 23.69 15.51
N GLY A 8 -2.65 22.50 15.18
CA GLY A 8 -1.50 21.93 15.86
C GLY A 8 -0.77 20.98 14.92
N HIS A 9 0.42 21.39 14.46
CA HIS A 9 1.36 20.63 13.63
C HIS A 9 0.72 19.68 12.61
N ARG A 10 0.43 20.18 11.40
CA ARG A 10 -0.01 19.31 10.31
C ARG A 10 1.06 18.23 10.08
N PRO A 11 0.72 16.93 10.06
CA PRO A 11 1.67 15.84 9.86
C PRO A 11 2.31 15.84 8.45
N THR A 12 1.96 16.81 7.61
CA THR A 12 2.36 16.96 6.20
C THR A 12 3.85 16.75 5.94
N PRO A 13 4.82 17.35 6.67
CA PRO A 13 6.24 17.04 6.42
C PRO A 13 6.58 15.58 6.72
N LEU A 14 6.05 15.02 7.81
CA LEU A 14 6.31 13.65 8.23
C LEU A 14 5.63 12.61 7.31
N LEU A 15 4.53 12.98 6.67
CA LEU A 15 3.87 12.21 5.61
C LEU A 15 4.75 12.15 4.36
N TYR A 16 5.28 13.30 3.92
CA TYR A 16 6.12 13.39 2.73
C TYR A 16 7.50 12.74 2.91
N GLU A 17 7.97 12.62 4.15
CA GLU A 17 9.12 11.78 4.48
C GLU A 17 8.84 10.27 4.40
N LEU A 18 7.58 9.85 4.42
CA LEU A 18 7.20 8.44 4.34
C LEU A 18 6.88 8.06 2.89
N ILE A 19 5.97 8.78 2.26
CA ILE A 19 5.54 8.58 0.87
C ILE A 19 5.73 9.89 0.12
N ASP A 20 6.24 9.83 -1.11
CA ASP A 20 6.54 11.02 -1.89
C ASP A 20 5.29 11.89 -2.12
N ARG A 21 5.48 13.21 -2.12
CA ARG A 21 4.40 14.19 -2.25
C ARG A 21 3.55 13.95 -3.48
N ASP A 22 4.16 13.54 -4.59
CA ASP A 22 3.43 13.38 -5.85
C ASP A 22 2.54 12.14 -5.85
N LEU A 23 2.88 11.11 -5.05
CA LEU A 23 1.98 9.97 -4.78
C LEU A 23 0.76 10.40 -3.96
N TRP A 24 0.93 11.25 -2.95
CA TRP A 24 -0.20 11.79 -2.17
C TRP A 24 -1.17 12.64 -3.02
N ARG A 25 -0.70 13.19 -4.14
CA ARG A 25 -1.51 14.02 -5.04
C ARG A 25 -2.36 13.22 -6.02
N LEU A 26 -2.11 11.92 -6.18
CA LEU A 26 -2.87 11.08 -7.13
C LEU A 26 -4.37 11.00 -6.79
N LYS A 27 -4.72 11.04 -5.51
CA LYS A 27 -6.11 10.86 -5.04
C LYS A 27 -6.59 11.91 -4.03
N GLY A 28 -5.74 12.84 -3.62
CA GLY A 28 -6.05 13.83 -2.58
C GLY A 28 -6.01 13.25 -1.17
N MET A 29 -5.82 14.09 -0.15
CA MET A 29 -5.62 13.62 1.22
C MET A 29 -6.89 13.07 1.91
N GLU A 30 -8.08 13.38 1.40
CA GLU A 30 -9.35 13.02 2.06
C GLU A 30 -9.52 11.50 2.26
N ILE A 31 -9.00 10.68 1.33
CA ILE A 31 -9.11 9.21 1.41
C ILE A 31 -8.32 8.65 2.60
N ILE A 32 -7.22 9.30 3.00
CA ILE A 32 -6.28 8.79 4.00
C ILE A 32 -6.33 9.53 5.34
N GLU A 33 -7.07 10.63 5.41
CA GLU A 33 -7.34 11.37 6.65
C GLU A 33 -7.78 10.48 7.83
N PRO A 34 -8.63 9.44 7.65
CA PRO A 34 -9.02 8.57 8.76
C PRO A 34 -7.87 7.77 9.37
N TYR A 35 -6.84 7.46 8.56
CA TYR A 35 -5.70 6.63 8.99
C TYR A 35 -4.61 7.48 9.64
N ILE A 36 -4.49 8.75 9.28
CA ILE A 36 -3.36 9.59 9.66
C ILE A 36 -3.65 10.40 10.92
N GLY A 37 -2.68 10.43 11.84
CA GLY A 37 -2.70 11.31 13.00
C GLY A 37 -1.32 11.77 13.43
N TYR A 38 -1.26 12.33 14.64
CA TYR A 38 -0.02 12.82 15.23
C TYR A 38 0.06 12.46 16.72
N SER A 39 1.20 11.90 17.13
CA SER A 39 1.50 11.65 18.53
C SER A 39 2.22 12.84 19.11
N THR A 40 1.59 13.56 20.04
CA THR A 40 2.22 14.66 20.78
C THR A 40 3.40 14.18 21.64
N ARG A 41 3.29 12.99 22.22
CA ARG A 41 4.34 12.37 23.03
C ARG A 41 5.62 12.11 22.22
N TYR A 42 5.47 11.53 21.03
CA TYR A 42 6.60 11.16 20.17
C TYR A 42 6.94 12.21 19.12
N LYS A 43 6.16 13.30 19.07
CA LYS A 43 6.23 14.35 18.06
C LYS A 43 6.26 13.82 16.62
N SER A 44 5.50 12.76 16.35
CA SER A 44 5.63 12.00 15.12
C SER A 44 4.30 11.52 14.55
N LEU A 45 4.33 11.11 13.28
CA LEU A 45 3.20 10.58 12.52
C LEU A 45 2.65 9.32 13.16
N THR A 46 1.31 9.23 13.24
CA THR A 46 0.61 7.99 13.59
C THR A 46 -0.18 7.47 12.40
N VAL A 47 -0.27 6.16 12.29
CA VAL A 47 -1.12 5.44 11.34
C VAL A 47 -2.03 4.51 12.14
N SER A 48 -3.34 4.72 12.03
CA SER A 48 -4.36 3.88 12.65
C SER A 48 -4.76 2.77 11.68
N LEU A 49 -4.74 1.53 12.14
CA LEU A 49 -5.19 0.35 11.41
C LEU A 49 -6.59 -0.02 11.90
N PHE A 50 -7.51 -0.22 10.97
CA PHE A 50 -8.92 -0.46 11.28
C PHE A 50 -9.38 -1.82 10.79
N ASP A 51 -10.29 -2.43 11.55
CA ASP A 51 -11.22 -3.46 11.09
C ASP A 51 -12.61 -2.83 11.09
N LYS A 52 -13.11 -2.51 9.89
CA LYS A 52 -14.31 -1.68 9.71
C LYS A 52 -14.13 -0.34 10.45
N ASP A 53 -15.01 -0.04 11.40
CA ASP A 53 -14.94 1.21 12.18
C ASP A 53 -14.12 1.09 13.47
N ARG A 54 -13.55 -0.08 13.75
CA ARG A 54 -12.81 -0.34 14.98
C ARG A 54 -11.31 -0.15 14.77
N ILE A 55 -10.70 0.71 15.57
CA ILE A 55 -9.23 0.82 15.65
C ILE A 55 -8.68 -0.47 16.25
N MET A 56 -7.89 -1.19 15.46
CA MET A 56 -7.22 -2.42 15.87
C MET A 56 -5.81 -2.15 16.39
N ALA A 57 -5.10 -1.22 15.75
CA ALA A 57 -3.77 -0.81 16.17
C ALA A 57 -3.48 0.63 15.79
N ILE A 58 -2.55 1.25 16.50
CA ILE A 58 -1.99 2.57 16.17
C ILE A 58 -0.48 2.41 16.10
N CYS A 59 0.09 2.72 14.93
CA CYS A 59 1.50 2.65 14.62
C CYS A 59 2.11 4.04 14.62
N ILE A 60 3.13 4.27 15.43
CA ILE A 60 3.81 5.56 15.58
C ILE A 60 5.17 5.46 14.91
N ARG A 61 5.41 6.31 13.90
CA ARG A 61 6.68 6.35 13.17
C ARG A 61 7.78 6.98 14.03
N LYS A 62 9.05 6.58 13.84
CA LYS A 62 10.23 7.24 14.47
C LYS A 62 10.04 7.52 15.96
N ALA A 63 9.52 6.55 16.70
CA ALA A 63 9.33 6.66 18.14
C ALA A 63 10.67 6.44 18.88
N GLN A 64 10.65 6.60 20.20
CA GLN A 64 11.78 6.26 21.07
C GLN A 64 11.35 5.22 22.12
N ASP A 65 12.28 4.34 22.50
CA ASP A 65 12.11 3.46 23.66
C ASP A 65 12.30 4.24 24.98
N LYS A 66 12.43 3.54 26.12
CA LYS A 66 12.57 4.21 27.42
C LYS A 66 13.99 4.73 27.63
N GLU A 67 14.94 4.15 26.93
CA GLU A 67 16.37 4.40 26.97
C GLU A 67 16.78 5.50 25.96
N GLY A 68 15.86 5.91 25.08
CA GLY A 68 16.06 6.96 24.07
C GLY A 68 16.48 6.44 22.70
N ASN A 69 16.56 5.11 22.50
CA ASN A 69 16.91 4.54 21.21
C ASN A 69 15.77 4.68 20.20
N PRO A 70 16.09 4.90 18.91
CA PRO A 70 15.09 5.05 17.87
C PRO A 70 14.36 3.72 17.57
N ILE A 71 13.04 3.79 17.48
CA ILE A 71 12.17 2.71 16.99
C ILE A 71 11.53 3.17 15.67
N LYS A 72 11.76 2.44 14.57
CA LYS A 72 11.17 2.75 13.25
C LYS A 72 9.65 2.87 13.32
N TRP A 73 9.01 1.87 13.93
CA TRP A 73 7.56 1.82 14.16
C TRP A 73 7.24 1.28 15.55
N LYS A 74 6.50 2.06 16.34
CA LYS A 74 5.97 1.63 17.64
C LYS A 74 4.48 1.38 17.54
N THR A 75 4.07 0.14 17.73
CA THR A 75 2.66 -0.27 17.62
C THR A 75 2.01 -0.44 18.99
N TYR A 76 0.86 0.21 19.18
CA TYR A 76 -0.09 -0.03 20.26
C TYR A 76 -1.31 -0.79 19.73
N GLY A 77 -1.91 -1.67 20.54
CA GLY A 77 -3.06 -2.49 20.13
C GLY A 77 -2.66 -3.87 19.61
N PHE A 78 -3.43 -4.41 18.66
CA PHE A 78 -3.29 -5.76 18.13
C PHE A 78 -2.15 -5.85 17.11
N LYS A 79 -0.94 -6.14 17.59
CA LYS A 79 0.26 -6.30 16.73
C LYS A 79 0.16 -7.41 15.69
N ARG A 80 -0.71 -8.40 15.91
CA ARG A 80 -0.97 -9.52 14.99
C ARG A 80 -2.07 -9.21 13.95
N PHE A 81 -2.69 -8.04 14.02
CA PHE A 81 -3.72 -7.65 13.05
C PHE A 81 -3.12 -7.60 11.64
N ILE A 82 -3.86 -8.09 10.64
CA ILE A 82 -3.47 -8.05 9.23
C ILE A 82 -4.46 -7.12 8.54
N PRO A 83 -4.09 -5.86 8.26
CA PRO A 83 -4.91 -4.99 7.42
C PRO A 83 -5.12 -5.65 6.07
N TYR A 84 -6.36 -5.68 5.61
CA TYR A 84 -6.74 -6.30 4.33
C TYR A 84 -7.96 -5.59 3.76
N ARG A 85 -7.97 -5.41 2.44
CA ARG A 85 -9.11 -4.85 1.71
C ARG A 85 -9.16 -5.35 0.28
N ILE A 86 -10.37 -5.61 -0.20
CA ILE A 86 -10.69 -5.80 -1.62
C ILE A 86 -11.48 -4.59 -2.06
N PHE A 87 -10.88 -3.76 -2.90
CA PHE A 87 -11.49 -2.59 -3.52
C PHE A 87 -12.34 -3.00 -4.73
N ASP A 88 -11.77 -3.83 -5.61
CA ASP A 88 -12.48 -4.37 -6.77
C ASP A 88 -12.59 -5.90 -6.65
N PRO A 89 -13.80 -6.44 -6.37
CA PRO A 89 -14.04 -7.87 -6.32
C PRO A 89 -13.75 -8.61 -7.63
N ASN A 90 -13.83 -7.92 -8.78
CA ASN A 90 -13.61 -8.51 -10.10
C ASN A 90 -12.14 -8.58 -10.49
N ASP A 91 -11.28 -7.76 -9.86
CA ASP A 91 -9.83 -7.91 -10.00
C ASP A 91 -9.38 -9.12 -9.15
N PRO A 92 -8.87 -10.20 -9.77
CA PRO A 92 -8.45 -11.40 -9.05
C PRO A 92 -7.12 -11.20 -8.30
N THR A 93 -6.46 -10.06 -8.47
CA THR A 93 -5.14 -9.76 -7.91
C THR A 93 -5.26 -9.36 -6.44
N ILE A 94 -4.32 -9.81 -5.61
CA ILE A 94 -4.09 -9.32 -4.24
C ILE A 94 -2.59 -9.11 -4.06
N PHE A 95 -2.21 -7.94 -3.56
CA PHE A 95 -0.84 -7.63 -3.18
C PHE A 95 -0.59 -7.90 -1.71
N VAL A 96 0.54 -8.51 -1.37
CA VAL A 96 1.02 -8.64 0.00
C VAL A 96 2.17 -7.67 0.21
N GLY A 97 2.01 -6.71 1.12
CA GLY A 97 3.06 -5.77 1.51
C GLY A 97 3.55 -6.02 2.94
N TYR A 98 4.78 -5.60 3.22
CA TYR A 98 5.48 -5.86 4.48
C TYR A 98 5.72 -4.57 5.27
N GLY A 99 4.65 -3.97 5.78
CA GLY A 99 4.78 -2.81 6.65
C GLY A 99 3.66 -1.78 6.55
N ILE A 100 3.77 -0.78 7.43
CA ILE A 100 2.77 0.28 7.57
C ILE A 100 2.84 1.28 6.42
N GLY A 101 4.00 1.41 5.75
CA GLY A 101 4.13 2.26 4.57
C GLY A 101 3.35 1.69 3.39
N GLU A 102 3.44 0.38 3.20
CA GLU A 102 2.79 -0.38 2.14
C GLU A 102 1.27 -0.35 2.33
N PHE A 103 0.78 -0.48 3.57
CA PHE A 103 -0.63 -0.25 3.89
C PHE A 103 -1.15 1.09 3.36
N LEU A 104 -0.45 2.19 3.65
CA LEU A 104 -0.85 3.51 3.17
C LEU A 104 -0.79 3.61 1.65
N LEU A 105 0.23 3.04 1.02
CA LEU A 105 0.33 3.01 -0.45
C LEU A 105 -0.81 2.22 -1.08
N PHE A 106 -1.20 1.09 -0.51
CA PHE A 106 -2.32 0.32 -1.03
C PHE A 106 -3.65 1.04 -0.87
N GLU A 107 -3.89 1.74 0.25
CA GLU A 107 -5.06 2.60 0.41
C GLU A 107 -5.04 3.78 -0.59
N LEU A 108 -3.88 4.41 -0.82
CA LEU A 108 -3.74 5.50 -1.80
C LEU A 108 -3.96 5.07 -3.25
N LEU A 109 -3.49 3.86 -3.59
CA LEU A 109 -3.56 3.32 -4.94
C LEU A 109 -4.81 2.47 -5.19
N GLU A 110 -5.65 2.28 -4.15
CA GLU A 110 -6.86 1.45 -4.17
C GLU A 110 -6.60 0.02 -4.68
N LEU A 111 -5.45 -0.55 -4.30
CA LEU A 111 -5.06 -1.91 -4.69
C LEU A 111 -5.73 -2.92 -3.77
N ASN A 112 -6.16 -4.07 -4.29
CA ASN A 112 -6.54 -5.21 -3.45
C ASN A 112 -5.32 -5.69 -2.66
N TYR A 113 -5.38 -5.74 -1.33
CA TYR A 113 -4.19 -5.98 -0.53
C TYR A 113 -4.43 -6.75 0.77
N MET A 114 -3.36 -7.39 1.28
CA MET A 114 -3.14 -7.66 2.71
C MET A 114 -1.76 -7.17 3.15
N VAL A 115 -1.61 -6.79 4.41
CA VAL A 115 -0.34 -6.26 4.95
C VAL A 115 0.14 -7.10 6.14
N ILE A 116 1.35 -7.62 6.02
CA ILE A 116 2.04 -8.36 7.07
C ILE A 116 2.91 -7.38 7.87
N GLN A 117 2.63 -7.23 9.17
CA GLN A 117 3.37 -6.28 10.01
C GLN A 117 4.73 -6.80 10.51
N SER A 118 4.98 -8.11 10.43
CA SER A 118 6.26 -8.74 10.77
C SER A 118 6.36 -10.16 10.19
N ASP A 119 7.57 -10.62 9.90
CA ASP A 119 7.83 -11.96 9.34
C ASP A 119 7.20 -13.09 10.18
N SER A 120 7.22 -12.95 11.50
CA SER A 120 6.58 -13.91 12.42
C SER A 120 5.07 -14.08 12.22
N ILE A 121 4.38 -13.07 11.68
CA ILE A 121 2.97 -13.18 11.31
C ILE A 121 2.81 -14.08 10.09
N ALA A 122 3.69 -13.96 9.09
CA ALA A 122 3.67 -14.81 7.90
C ALA A 122 3.87 -16.29 8.26
N HIS A 123 4.80 -16.59 9.17
CA HIS A 123 5.01 -17.94 9.68
C HIS A 123 3.86 -18.48 10.55
N SER A 124 2.92 -17.63 10.98
CA SER A 124 1.83 -18.01 11.89
C SER A 124 0.43 -17.69 11.34
N LEU A 125 0.29 -17.58 10.02
CA LEU A 125 -0.98 -17.25 9.34
C LEU A 125 -2.12 -18.21 9.72
N GLN A 126 -1.84 -19.51 9.81
CA GLN A 126 -2.84 -20.53 10.18
C GLN A 126 -3.45 -20.29 11.58
N ALA A 127 -2.64 -19.81 12.53
CA ALA A 127 -3.06 -19.58 13.91
C ALA A 127 -3.42 -18.11 14.20
N ASN A 128 -3.44 -17.25 13.18
CA ASN A 128 -3.75 -15.84 13.34
C ASN A 128 -5.24 -15.58 13.04
N PRO A 129 -6.04 -15.13 14.03
CA PRO A 129 -7.48 -14.90 13.84
C PRO A 129 -7.81 -13.78 12.85
N TYR A 130 -6.83 -12.94 12.50
CA TYR A 130 -6.99 -11.83 11.57
C TYR A 130 -6.56 -12.19 10.13
N THR A 131 -6.13 -13.43 9.88
CA THR A 131 -5.78 -13.85 8.53
C THR A 131 -7.04 -13.85 7.65
N PRO A 132 -7.05 -13.08 6.54
CA PRO A 132 -8.18 -13.05 5.63
C PRO A 132 -8.37 -14.40 4.95
N LYS A 133 -9.63 -14.80 4.77
CA LYS A 133 -9.99 -16.02 4.02
C LYS A 133 -10.05 -15.69 2.54
N ILE A 134 -8.96 -15.94 1.83
CA ILE A 134 -8.79 -15.66 0.40
C ILE A 134 -8.69 -17.00 -0.35
N LYS A 135 -9.37 -17.10 -1.49
CA LYS A 135 -9.36 -18.26 -2.39
C LYS A 135 -9.49 -17.80 -3.83
N ASP A 136 -9.05 -18.63 -4.78
CA ASP A 136 -9.26 -18.48 -6.22
C ASP A 136 -8.75 -17.13 -6.77
N ARG A 137 -7.60 -16.68 -6.27
CA ARG A 137 -6.99 -15.39 -6.59
C ARG A 137 -5.50 -15.51 -6.87
N TYR A 138 -4.93 -14.48 -7.50
CA TYR A 138 -3.49 -14.33 -7.68
C TYR A 138 -2.93 -13.46 -6.56
N ILE A 139 -1.98 -14.00 -5.80
CA ILE A 139 -1.34 -13.29 -4.69
C ILE A 139 0.08 -12.93 -5.11
N PHE A 140 0.40 -11.64 -5.11
CA PHE A 140 1.73 -11.12 -5.40
C PHE A 140 2.36 -10.57 -4.13
N CYS A 141 3.34 -11.29 -3.58
CA CYS A 141 4.11 -10.85 -2.42
C CYS A 141 5.21 -9.87 -2.85
N LEU A 142 5.10 -8.61 -2.46
CA LEU A 142 6.07 -7.56 -2.75
C LEU A 142 7.21 -7.66 -1.74
N LEU A 143 8.18 -8.53 -2.01
CA LEU A 143 9.21 -8.91 -1.04
C LEU A 143 10.22 -7.78 -0.85
N ASP A 144 10.46 -7.41 0.42
CA ASP A 144 11.59 -6.56 0.79
C ASP A 144 12.91 -7.23 0.39
N ASN A 145 13.93 -6.43 0.10
CA ASN A 145 15.28 -6.94 -0.13
C ASN A 145 15.97 -7.38 1.18
N ASP A 146 15.38 -8.38 1.84
CA ASP A 146 15.86 -9.01 3.05
C ASP A 146 15.62 -10.52 2.97
N SER A 147 16.59 -11.33 3.43
CA SER A 147 16.47 -12.78 3.40
C SER A 147 15.36 -13.30 4.31
N SER A 148 15.07 -12.63 5.44
CA SER A 148 13.98 -13.03 6.34
C SER A 148 12.62 -12.81 5.70
N CYS A 149 12.45 -11.70 4.97
CA CYS A 149 11.24 -11.43 4.20
C CYS A 149 11.04 -12.48 3.09
N ARG A 150 12.09 -12.82 2.34
CA ARG A 150 12.03 -13.87 1.31
C ARG A 150 11.59 -15.23 1.88
N ALA A 151 12.03 -15.56 3.10
CA ALA A 151 11.64 -16.79 3.79
C ALA A 151 10.15 -16.86 4.17
N THR A 152 9.41 -15.75 4.09
CA THR A 152 7.95 -15.72 4.34
C THR A 152 7.12 -16.29 3.19
N LEU A 153 7.68 -16.41 1.99
CA LEU A 153 6.94 -16.80 0.79
C LEU A 153 6.36 -18.22 0.89
N GLU A 154 7.14 -19.18 1.38
CA GLU A 154 6.71 -20.58 1.51
C GLU A 154 5.56 -20.74 2.53
N PRO A 155 5.63 -20.17 3.75
CA PRO A 155 4.48 -20.12 4.66
C PRO A 155 3.21 -19.50 4.05
N ILE A 156 3.36 -18.45 3.23
CA ILE A 156 2.21 -17.81 2.54
C ILE A 156 1.62 -18.75 1.49
N LYS A 157 2.46 -19.39 0.67
CA LYS A 157 2.03 -20.42 -0.30
C LYS A 157 1.30 -21.58 0.36
N GLU A 158 1.84 -22.09 1.46
CA GLU A 158 1.23 -23.19 2.21
C GLU A 158 -0.15 -22.80 2.76
N HIS A 159 -0.28 -21.60 3.32
CA HIS A 159 -1.54 -21.11 3.85
C HIS A 159 -2.59 -20.88 2.74
N PHE A 160 -2.19 -20.24 1.64
CA PHE A 160 -3.06 -19.91 0.52
C PHE A 160 -2.92 -20.90 -0.64
N LYS A 161 -2.91 -22.21 -0.34
CA LYS A 161 -2.78 -23.29 -1.35
C LYS A 161 -3.89 -23.33 -2.42
N GLU A 162 -5.00 -22.64 -2.18
CA GLU A 162 -6.12 -22.45 -3.12
C GLU A 162 -5.95 -21.18 -3.98
N CYS A 163 -4.78 -20.54 -3.91
CA CYS A 163 -4.41 -19.36 -4.69
C CYS A 163 -3.09 -19.64 -5.42
N GLU A 164 -2.86 -18.87 -6.48
CA GLU A 164 -1.57 -18.82 -7.17
C GLU A 164 -0.72 -17.72 -6.52
N VAL A 165 0.38 -18.09 -5.86
CA VAL A 165 1.19 -17.17 -5.05
C VAL A 165 2.58 -16.96 -5.67
N TYR A 166 2.92 -15.71 -5.96
CA TYR A 166 4.17 -15.30 -6.56
C TYR A 166 4.95 -14.35 -5.64
N GLY A 167 6.25 -14.55 -5.54
CA GLY A 167 7.16 -13.57 -4.95
C GLY A 167 7.63 -12.58 -6.01
N MET A 168 7.53 -11.28 -5.71
CA MET A 168 8.06 -10.20 -6.53
C MET A 168 9.28 -9.59 -5.83
N GLU A 169 10.46 -9.81 -6.41
CA GLU A 169 11.71 -9.27 -5.91
C GLU A 169 12.13 -8.08 -6.77
N PHE A 170 12.27 -6.91 -6.14
CA PHE A 170 12.55 -5.66 -6.87
C PHE A 170 13.90 -5.65 -7.59
N GLU A 171 14.92 -6.34 -7.08
CA GLU A 171 16.22 -6.46 -7.75
C GLU A 171 16.07 -7.13 -9.13
N ASN A 172 15.30 -8.22 -9.17
CA ASN A 172 15.01 -8.95 -10.41
C ASN A 172 14.14 -8.12 -11.36
N MET A 173 13.17 -7.37 -10.83
CA MET A 173 12.30 -6.52 -11.63
C MET A 173 13.03 -5.32 -12.25
N LEU A 174 13.97 -4.74 -11.50
CA LEU A 174 14.71 -3.55 -11.90
C LEU A 174 16.04 -3.85 -12.59
N ASP A 175 16.47 -5.11 -12.59
CA ASP A 175 17.75 -5.58 -13.13
C ASP A 175 18.93 -4.79 -12.53
N LYS A 176 18.91 -4.60 -11.21
CA LYS A 176 19.95 -3.89 -10.46
C LYS A 176 20.02 -4.36 -9.00
N GLU A 177 21.20 -4.23 -8.41
CA GLU A 177 21.40 -4.42 -6.97
C GLU A 177 20.72 -3.30 -6.17
N LEU A 178 20.05 -3.67 -5.07
CA LEU A 178 19.33 -2.76 -4.20
C LEU A 178 19.87 -2.84 -2.77
N PRO A 179 19.76 -1.78 -1.97
CA PRO A 179 20.17 -1.84 -0.57
C PRO A 179 19.31 -2.86 0.20
N LYS A 180 19.89 -3.43 1.26
CA LYS A 180 19.16 -4.28 2.20
C LYS A 180 17.94 -3.54 2.77
N GLY A 181 16.79 -4.19 2.76
CA GLY A 181 15.52 -3.65 3.24
C GLY A 181 14.84 -2.66 2.28
N TYR A 182 15.29 -2.57 1.02
CA TYR A 182 14.55 -1.88 -0.03
C TYR A 182 13.19 -2.55 -0.22
N ASP A 183 12.12 -1.77 -0.09
CA ASP A 183 10.74 -2.25 -0.08
C ASP A 183 9.89 -1.60 -1.18
N PHE A 184 8.61 -1.98 -1.28
CA PHE A 184 7.69 -1.42 -2.27
C PHE A 184 7.51 0.09 -2.12
N ARG A 185 7.55 0.61 -0.88
CA ARG A 185 7.49 2.04 -0.65
C ARG A 185 8.69 2.77 -1.25
N ASP A 186 9.89 2.22 -1.08
CA ASP A 186 11.10 2.80 -1.67
C ASP A 186 11.01 2.79 -3.21
N PHE A 187 10.52 1.69 -3.80
CA PHE A 187 10.24 1.62 -5.24
C PHE A 187 9.26 2.72 -5.70
N CYS A 188 8.10 2.86 -5.05
CA CYS A 188 7.12 3.89 -5.43
C CYS A 188 7.70 5.30 -5.31
N ASN A 189 8.45 5.57 -4.24
CA ASN A 189 9.08 6.87 -4.02
C ASN A 189 10.14 7.18 -5.09
N ASP A 190 10.96 6.19 -5.47
CA ASP A 190 11.96 6.36 -6.52
C ASP A 190 11.32 6.68 -7.86
N VAL A 191 10.25 5.95 -8.23
CA VAL A 191 9.50 6.19 -9.47
C VAL A 191 8.87 7.59 -9.47
N ALA A 192 8.25 8.00 -8.36
CA ALA A 192 7.62 9.31 -8.25
C ALA A 192 8.60 10.49 -8.38
N ARG A 193 9.87 10.29 -8.00
CA ARG A 193 10.92 11.32 -8.07
C ARG A 193 11.63 11.38 -9.41
N GLN A 194 11.43 10.40 -10.29
CA GLN A 194 12.02 10.46 -11.62
C GLN A 194 11.42 11.67 -12.36
N PRO A 195 12.25 12.55 -12.92
CA PRO A 195 11.73 13.63 -13.75
C PRO A 195 10.94 13.03 -14.90
N GLU A 196 9.73 13.55 -15.13
CA GLU A 196 8.97 13.31 -16.37
C GLU A 196 9.95 13.37 -17.54
N PRO A 197 9.99 12.35 -18.43
CA PRO A 197 10.88 12.40 -19.58
C PRO A 197 10.52 13.66 -20.38
N THR A 198 11.40 14.67 -20.33
CA THR A 198 11.27 15.91 -21.09
C THR A 198 11.15 15.55 -22.55
N SER A 199 9.97 15.79 -23.12
CA SER A 199 9.67 15.86 -24.55
C SER A 199 10.50 14.96 -25.48
N ILE A 200 9.85 13.94 -26.01
CA ILE A 200 10.23 13.13 -27.17
C ILE A 200 10.94 13.99 -28.23
N SER A 201 12.28 13.96 -28.30
CA SER A 201 12.97 14.10 -29.57
C SER A 201 12.76 12.78 -30.32
N HIS A 202 12.25 12.83 -31.54
CA HIS A 202 11.91 11.68 -32.38
C HIS A 202 13.11 10.74 -32.70
N GLY A 203 13.56 9.97 -31.73
CA GLY A 203 14.28 8.72 -31.91
C GLY A 203 13.35 7.55 -31.58
N PRO A 204 13.50 6.38 -32.22
CA PRO A 204 12.62 5.26 -31.96
C PRO A 204 12.73 4.84 -30.49
N MET A 205 11.61 4.91 -29.77
CA MET A 205 11.50 4.48 -28.38
C MET A 205 11.93 3.01 -28.22
N PRO A 206 12.72 2.68 -27.18
CA PRO A 206 12.98 1.30 -26.80
C PRO A 206 11.67 0.54 -26.55
N SER A 207 11.58 -0.68 -27.09
CA SER A 207 10.38 -1.54 -27.07
C SER A 207 9.83 -1.84 -25.67
N ARG A 208 10.61 -1.65 -24.60
CA ARG A 208 10.29 -2.00 -23.21
C ARG A 208 9.39 -1.01 -22.46
N MET A 209 9.17 0.21 -22.96
CA MET A 209 8.29 1.20 -22.29
C MET A 209 6.85 1.23 -22.83
N ARG A 210 6.52 0.37 -23.81
CA ARG A 210 5.16 0.30 -24.37
C ARG A 210 4.16 -0.37 -23.43
N SER A 211 4.58 -1.22 -22.50
CA SER A 211 3.64 -2.03 -21.70
C SER A 211 2.84 -1.23 -20.66
N TRP A 212 3.39 -0.14 -20.10
CA TRP A 212 2.75 0.64 -19.05
C TRP A 212 1.75 1.69 -19.58
N ASN A 213 2.08 2.41 -20.65
CA ASN A 213 1.14 3.35 -21.29
C ASN A 213 -0.08 2.64 -21.89
N THR A 214 0.06 1.36 -22.26
CA THR A 214 -1.06 0.54 -22.76
C THR A 214 -2.03 0.12 -21.65
N TRP A 215 -1.60 0.12 -20.38
CA TRP A 215 -2.45 -0.17 -19.23
C TRP A 215 -3.30 1.05 -18.83
N GLN A 216 -2.70 2.25 -18.78
CA GLN A 216 -3.43 3.49 -18.47
C GLN A 216 -4.43 3.92 -19.56
N THR A 217 -4.18 3.59 -20.83
CA THR A 217 -5.11 3.92 -21.91
C THR A 217 -6.28 2.93 -22.01
N LYS A 218 -6.10 1.66 -21.63
CA LYS A 218 -7.20 0.67 -21.57
C LYS A 218 -8.15 0.89 -20.40
N SER A 219 -7.69 1.43 -19.27
CA SER A 219 -8.56 1.75 -18.13
C SER A 219 -9.40 3.02 -18.34
N LYS A 220 -8.93 3.96 -19.18
CA LYS A 220 -9.72 5.15 -19.57
C LYS A 220 -10.71 4.88 -20.71
N SER A 221 -10.35 4.06 -21.70
CA SER A 221 -11.22 3.83 -22.86
C SER A 221 -12.44 2.95 -22.58
N SER A 222 -12.47 2.21 -21.46
CA SER A 222 -13.66 1.45 -21.04
C SER A 222 -14.70 2.32 -20.29
N TRP A 223 -14.36 3.55 -19.91
CA TRP A 223 -15.25 4.43 -19.12
C TRP A 223 -15.97 5.52 -19.93
N GLU A 224 -15.50 5.85 -21.14
CA GLU A 224 -16.12 6.89 -21.99
C GLU A 224 -17.09 6.34 -23.05
N GLY A 225 -17.44 5.05 -22.98
CA GLY A 225 -18.17 4.33 -24.03
C GLY A 225 -19.58 3.84 -23.69
N ASN A 226 -20.36 4.49 -22.79
CA ASN A 226 -21.82 4.28 -22.77
C ASN A 226 -22.59 5.27 -21.87
N ASN A 227 -22.75 6.51 -22.31
CA ASN A 227 -23.77 7.40 -21.75
C ASN A 227 -24.45 8.21 -22.87
N GLY A 228 -25.60 7.72 -23.32
CA GLY A 228 -26.38 8.38 -24.37
C GLY A 228 -27.79 7.84 -24.58
N ARG A 229 -28.74 8.30 -23.73
CA ARG A 229 -30.21 8.45 -23.97
C ARG A 229 -31.04 7.13 -23.99
N LYS A 230 -32.26 7.03 -23.46
CA LYS A 230 -33.35 7.97 -23.11
C LYS A 230 -34.11 7.46 -21.86
N THR A 231 -34.37 8.32 -20.88
CA THR A 231 -35.72 8.75 -20.43
C THR A 231 -36.93 8.10 -21.12
N GLU A 232 -37.80 7.46 -20.34
CA GLU A 232 -39.24 7.70 -20.34
C GLU A 232 -39.86 7.32 -18.98
N ARG A 233 -40.84 8.13 -18.57
CA ARG A 233 -41.49 8.21 -17.25
C ARG A 233 -42.65 7.22 -17.11
N CYS A 234 -43.25 7.30 -15.91
CA CYS A 234 -44.64 7.01 -15.49
C CYS A 234 -44.74 5.73 -14.64
N ILE A 235 -45.46 5.64 -13.51
CA ILE A 235 -46.63 6.35 -12.92
C ILE A 235 -46.52 6.06 -11.38
N ILE A 236 -46.74 6.91 -10.37
CA ILE A 236 -47.81 7.85 -9.95
C ILE A 236 -47.15 8.97 -9.12
#